data_AF-A0AAW5KHL6-F1
#
_entry.id   AF-A0AAW5KHL6-F1
#
_cell.length_a   1.000
_cell.length_b   1.000
_cell.length_c   1.000
_cell.angle_alpha   90.00
_cell.angle_beta   90.00
_cell.angle_gamma   90.00
#
_symmetry.space_group_name_H-M   'P 1'
#
loop_
_entity.id
_entity.type
_entity.pdbx_description
1 polymer ?
#
loop_
_entity_poly.entity_id
_entity_poly.type
_entity_poly.pdbx_seq_one_letter_code
_entity_poly.pdbx_strand_id
1 'polypeptide(L)'
;MTFAEFYYKFGLAEYPFNTFTTEDERKTKELFIEPVDYSLIKDAFKNSRTIIMAGNRGTGKTAIVFDLIRNAPQNSFILYIDDFSSLSEHPSIKDFYKMICEYLVNTLMSRAVEIKKGISHLPKEDKLFLSQLIVNYMTTVTYQNLNFEIEKIQLSGFSRFINKISKFIQFALNYGLSAGVKLFNSMFANQFSLPIIETNSAIGILPQVKVNVDTSFKDIDTSFSLLTRICQLIKRIGFSNVVVMVDKIDEDSRFKNDGEQISTFIKPLLTDNKLLLCPDLQIAISLWSIPFDNLKSDIRTQKFYCPVLQWHRDDLIRAFNQRVKVYSCEHTARKFHEFFADDISPEDIKQLLVLANHNPRDLWHIFNALFHKQYAIDPNASVFTKEALIGALADFVTDFNYFEYYPRKKNARRDSMDIYRYINHLLKLPDAVFTANQLNSYAGTGSSTNNFIGSMQGMGLIVRTDSKIGTGIVYQISDPKVIYAIHKGLRIARAQ
;
A
#
# COMPACT_ATOMS: atom_id res chain seq x y z
N MET A 1 -40.29 9.87 4.14
CA MET A 1 -39.00 9.98 4.85
C MET A 1 -37.90 9.69 3.85
N THR A 2 -36.88 10.54 3.78
CA THR A 2 -35.69 10.31 2.96
C THR A 2 -34.66 9.46 3.71
N PHE A 3 -33.67 8.91 3.00
CA PHE A 3 -32.57 8.19 3.66
C PHE A 3 -31.73 9.10 4.58
N ALA A 4 -31.64 10.40 4.26
CA ALA A 4 -30.97 11.38 5.10
C ALA A 4 -31.68 11.60 6.44
N GLU A 5 -33.00 11.82 6.38
CA GLU A 5 -33.84 11.92 7.57
C GLU A 5 -33.79 10.64 8.42
N PHE A 6 -33.62 9.48 7.78
CA PHE A 6 -33.49 8.20 8.47
C PHE A 6 -32.17 8.11 9.27
N TYR A 7 -31.01 8.33 8.66
CA TYR A 7 -29.75 8.22 9.42
C TYR A 7 -29.60 9.34 10.47
N TYR A 8 -30.27 10.48 10.31
CA TYR A 8 -30.40 11.51 11.36
C TYR A 8 -31.05 10.98 12.64
N LYS A 9 -32.01 10.07 12.54
CA LYS A 9 -32.62 9.41 13.72
C LYS A 9 -31.64 8.50 14.47
N PHE A 10 -30.57 8.07 13.83
CA PHE A 10 -29.46 7.35 14.46
C PHE A 10 -28.42 8.28 15.11
N GLY A 11 -28.64 9.60 15.09
CA GLY A 11 -27.75 10.60 15.68
C GLY A 11 -26.59 11.03 14.79
N LEU A 12 -26.61 10.63 13.51
CA LEU A 12 -25.59 10.97 12.52
C LEU A 12 -25.92 12.32 11.88
N ALA A 13 -24.91 13.10 11.48
CA ALA A 13 -25.02 14.36 10.73
C ALA A 13 -24.71 14.17 9.23
N GLU A 14 -23.91 13.16 8.92
CA GLU A 14 -23.53 12.73 7.58
C GLU A 14 -23.48 11.20 7.56
N TYR A 15 -23.63 10.60 6.38
CA TYR A 15 -23.64 9.14 6.28
C TYR A 15 -22.20 8.58 6.28
N PRO A 16 -21.80 7.79 7.30
CA PRO A 16 -20.41 7.36 7.44
C PRO A 16 -20.05 6.15 6.56
N PHE A 17 -21.00 5.37 6.05
CA PHE A 17 -20.72 4.04 5.47
C PHE A 17 -20.75 4.01 3.93
N ASN A 18 -20.59 5.15 3.27
CA ASN A 18 -20.47 5.24 1.79
C ASN A 18 -19.02 5.28 1.28
N THR A 19 -18.04 5.41 2.17
CA THR A 19 -16.61 5.47 1.83
C THR A 19 -15.87 4.28 2.44
N PHE A 20 -15.07 3.59 1.62
CA PHE A 20 -14.39 2.33 1.98
C PHE A 20 -12.87 2.36 1.76
N THR A 21 -12.34 3.48 1.26
CA THR A 21 -10.94 3.68 0.88
C THR A 21 -10.29 4.72 1.80
N THR A 22 -8.99 4.56 2.05
CA THR A 22 -8.26 5.50 2.92
C THR A 22 -8.00 6.83 2.21
N GLU A 23 -7.96 6.81 0.88
CA GLU A 23 -7.69 7.93 -0.01
C GLU A 23 -8.78 8.98 0.10
N ASP A 24 -10.04 8.53 0.05
CA ASP A 24 -11.21 9.37 0.20
C ASP A 24 -11.32 9.94 1.63
N GLU A 25 -10.80 9.20 2.63
CA GLU A 25 -10.83 9.57 4.05
C GLU A 25 -9.62 10.40 4.50
N ARG A 26 -8.65 10.66 3.61
CA ARG A 26 -7.33 11.22 3.96
C ARG A 26 -7.38 12.56 4.69
N LYS A 27 -8.44 13.36 4.49
CA LYS A 27 -8.62 14.67 5.13
C LYS A 27 -9.08 14.56 6.59
N THR A 28 -9.65 13.43 6.98
CA THR A 28 -10.31 13.26 8.28
C THR A 28 -9.43 12.44 9.21
N LYS A 29 -8.35 13.08 9.73
CA LYS A 29 -7.38 12.43 10.63
C LYS A 29 -8.04 11.76 11.84
N GLU A 30 -9.17 12.30 12.27
CA GLU A 30 -9.95 11.81 13.40
C GLU A 30 -10.55 10.42 13.18
N LEU A 31 -10.62 9.92 11.93
CA LEU A 31 -11.11 8.57 11.65
C LEU A 31 -10.10 7.48 11.99
N PHE A 32 -8.80 7.81 12.07
CA PHE A 32 -7.78 6.83 12.36
C PHE A 32 -7.85 6.40 13.83
N ILE A 33 -8.10 5.11 14.06
CA ILE A 33 -7.85 4.46 15.35
C ILE A 33 -6.60 3.61 15.22
N GLU A 34 -5.74 3.70 16.23
CA GLU A 34 -4.61 2.80 16.43
C GLU A 34 -5.11 1.38 16.78
N PRO A 35 -4.85 0.36 15.93
CA PRO A 35 -4.97 -1.04 16.35
C PRO A 35 -4.10 -1.33 17.58
N VAL A 36 -4.40 -2.38 18.35
CA VAL A 36 -3.67 -2.71 19.59
C VAL A 36 -2.15 -2.79 19.37
N ASP A 37 -1.74 -3.47 18.30
CA ASP A 37 -0.32 -3.67 17.98
C ASP A 37 0.36 -2.47 17.31
N TYR A 38 -0.39 -1.41 17.01
CA TYR A 38 0.16 -0.25 16.30
C TYR A 38 1.21 0.50 17.12
N SER A 39 1.09 0.51 18.45
CA SER A 39 2.09 1.09 19.34
C SER A 39 3.50 0.53 19.09
N LEU A 40 3.61 -0.79 18.89
CA LEU A 40 4.88 -1.47 18.59
C LEU A 40 5.42 -1.10 17.20
N ILE A 41 4.54 -0.93 16.22
CA ILE A 41 4.90 -0.45 14.87
C ILE A 41 5.45 0.97 14.94
N LYS A 42 4.79 1.85 15.70
CA LYS A 42 5.20 3.24 15.92
C LYS A 42 6.56 3.32 16.61
N ASP A 43 6.79 2.50 17.61
CA ASP A 43 8.07 2.43 18.33
C ASP A 43 9.19 1.87 17.44
N ALA A 44 8.93 0.80 16.68
CA ALA A 44 9.88 0.29 15.70
C ALA A 44 10.24 1.36 14.66
N PHE A 45 9.23 2.12 14.20
CA PHE A 45 9.40 3.17 13.21
C PHE A 45 10.23 4.34 13.75
N LYS A 46 9.94 4.83 14.96
CA LYS A 46 10.73 5.88 15.63
C LYS A 46 12.19 5.46 15.83
N ASN A 47 12.43 4.18 16.10
CA ASN A 47 13.77 3.62 16.27
C ASN A 47 14.49 3.30 14.95
N SER A 48 14.02 3.87 13.82
CA SER A 48 14.61 3.68 12.49
C SER A 48 14.74 2.22 12.05
N ARG A 49 13.89 1.31 12.56
CA ARG A 49 13.90 -0.08 12.13
C ARG A 49 13.21 -0.22 10.78
N THR A 50 13.69 -1.18 9.99
CA THR A 50 12.98 -1.66 8.81
C THR A 50 11.75 -2.46 9.22
N ILE A 51 10.61 -2.13 8.61
CA ILE A 51 9.31 -2.71 8.92
C ILE A 51 8.72 -3.35 7.67
N ILE A 52 8.26 -4.58 7.77
CA ILE A 52 7.48 -5.25 6.70
C ILE A 52 6.12 -5.62 7.28
N MET A 53 5.15 -4.74 7.11
CA MET A 53 3.79 -4.91 7.60
C MET A 53 3.01 -5.79 6.63
N ALA A 54 2.59 -6.97 7.09
CA ALA A 54 1.73 -7.85 6.33
C ALA A 54 0.27 -7.71 6.79
N GLY A 55 -0.69 -7.73 5.88
CA GLY A 55 -2.10 -7.72 6.25
C GLY A 55 -3.02 -8.05 5.09
N ASN A 56 -4.20 -8.59 5.40
CA ASN A 56 -5.24 -8.83 4.40
C ASN A 56 -5.70 -7.52 3.74
N ARG A 57 -6.48 -7.62 2.67
CA ARG A 57 -7.14 -6.45 2.07
C ARG A 57 -8.16 -5.88 3.05
N GLY A 58 -8.34 -4.56 3.04
CA GLY A 58 -9.26 -3.88 3.95
C GLY A 58 -8.77 -3.69 5.40
N THR A 59 -7.61 -4.22 5.80
CA THR A 59 -7.11 -4.10 7.19
C THR A 59 -6.56 -2.71 7.57
N GLY A 60 -6.61 -1.73 6.66
CA GLY A 60 -6.16 -0.36 6.92
C GLY A 60 -4.64 -0.15 6.81
N LYS A 61 -3.94 -0.97 6.02
CA LYS A 61 -2.47 -0.85 5.83
C LYS A 61 -2.04 0.55 5.37
N THR A 62 -2.72 1.11 4.37
CA THR A 62 -2.46 2.47 3.87
C THR A 62 -2.74 3.55 4.93
N ALA A 63 -3.77 3.36 5.76
CA ALA A 63 -4.05 4.27 6.87
C ALA A 63 -2.92 4.29 7.90
N ILE A 64 -2.36 3.12 8.21
CA ILE A 64 -1.16 2.95 9.05
C ILE A 64 0.06 3.64 8.43
N VAL A 65 0.31 3.44 7.13
CA VAL A 65 1.42 4.10 6.42
C VAL A 65 1.29 5.62 6.51
N PHE A 66 0.11 6.18 6.22
CA PHE A 66 -0.12 7.61 6.34
C PHE A 66 0.01 8.12 7.78
N ASP A 67 -0.39 7.33 8.77
CA ASP A 67 -0.19 7.73 10.16
C ASP A 67 1.28 7.74 10.56
N LEU A 68 2.08 6.76 10.11
CA LEU A 68 3.53 6.77 10.31
C LEU A 68 4.19 7.98 9.64
N ILE A 69 3.76 8.35 8.42
CA ILE A 69 4.25 9.55 7.73
C ILE A 69 3.91 10.81 8.53
N ARG A 70 2.69 10.94 9.06
CA ARG A 70 2.27 12.10 9.86
C ARG A 70 3.02 12.20 11.18
N ASN A 71 3.37 11.07 11.78
CA ASN A 71 4.04 10.98 13.09
C ASN A 71 5.56 10.74 12.97
N ALA A 72 6.13 10.88 11.77
CA ALA A 72 7.56 10.76 11.58
C ALA A 72 8.32 11.85 12.34
N PRO A 73 9.59 11.60 12.73
CA PRO A 73 10.43 12.61 13.36
C PRO A 73 10.43 13.92 12.58
N GLN A 74 10.48 15.05 13.29
CA GLN A 74 10.58 16.35 12.63
C GLN A 74 11.82 16.35 11.72
N ASN A 75 11.65 16.90 10.51
CA ASN A 75 12.73 17.01 9.53
C ASN A 75 13.23 15.66 8.94
N SER A 76 12.39 14.63 8.95
CA SER A 76 12.59 13.41 8.14
C SER A 76 12.39 13.69 6.64
N PHE A 77 13.24 13.11 5.80
CA PHE A 77 13.00 13.02 4.35
C PHE A 77 12.20 11.76 4.05
N ILE A 78 10.91 11.93 3.73
CA ILE A 78 10.00 10.82 3.48
C ILE A 78 9.71 10.73 1.99
N LEU A 79 9.96 9.55 1.44
CA LEU A 79 9.56 9.11 0.12
C LEU A 79 8.43 8.09 0.27
N TYR A 80 7.32 8.29 -0.44
CA TYR A 80 6.21 7.35 -0.53
C TYR A 80 6.11 6.83 -1.96
N ILE A 81 6.18 5.51 -2.14
CA ILE A 81 6.17 4.81 -3.42
C ILE A 81 4.92 3.93 -3.46
N ASP A 82 4.00 4.27 -4.36
CA ASP A 82 2.80 3.51 -4.71
C ASP A 82 2.68 3.21 -6.20
N ASP A 83 3.56 3.78 -7.03
CA ASP A 83 3.65 3.50 -8.47
C ASP A 83 4.94 2.75 -8.83
N PHE A 84 4.75 1.57 -9.41
CA PHE A 84 5.80 0.64 -9.81
C PHE A 84 5.89 0.47 -11.34
N SER A 85 5.21 1.33 -12.11
CA SER A 85 5.11 1.25 -13.57
C SER A 85 6.46 1.29 -14.29
N SER A 86 7.48 1.90 -13.68
CA SER A 86 8.84 1.97 -14.24
C SER A 86 9.62 0.65 -14.16
N LEU A 87 9.18 -0.30 -13.33
CA LEU A 87 9.80 -1.62 -13.20
C LEU A 87 9.22 -2.61 -14.20
N SER A 88 9.94 -3.67 -14.57
CA SER A 88 9.36 -4.79 -15.30
C SER A 88 8.53 -5.69 -14.37
N GLU A 89 7.79 -6.68 -14.91
CA GLU A 89 7.08 -7.67 -14.07
C GLU A 89 8.04 -8.60 -13.29
N HIS A 90 9.31 -8.66 -13.70
CA HIS A 90 10.37 -9.45 -13.07
C HIS A 90 11.62 -8.59 -12.84
N PRO A 91 11.56 -7.61 -11.93
CA PRO A 91 12.66 -6.69 -11.69
C PRO A 91 13.82 -7.42 -11.02
N SER A 92 15.04 -6.95 -11.28
CA SER A 92 16.20 -7.25 -10.46
C SER A 92 16.29 -6.29 -9.27
N ILE A 93 17.14 -6.60 -8.28
CA ILE A 93 17.42 -5.66 -7.20
C ILE A 93 18.05 -4.34 -7.70
N LYS A 94 18.81 -4.38 -8.81
CA LYS A 94 19.38 -3.17 -9.42
C LYS A 94 18.27 -2.24 -9.95
N ASP A 95 17.20 -2.81 -10.49
CA ASP A 95 16.05 -2.03 -10.99
C ASP A 95 15.35 -1.32 -9.83
N PHE A 96 15.17 -1.99 -8.69
CA PHE A 96 14.67 -1.35 -7.46
C PHE A 96 15.59 -0.23 -6.96
N TYR A 97 16.92 -0.44 -6.96
CA TYR A 97 17.84 0.63 -6.58
C TYR A 97 17.71 1.83 -7.52
N LYS A 98 17.59 1.60 -8.82
CA LYS A 98 17.44 2.65 -9.83
C LYS A 98 16.16 3.45 -9.59
N MET A 99 15.05 2.75 -9.43
CA MET A 99 13.76 3.36 -9.09
C MET A 99 13.87 4.21 -7.81
N ILE A 100 14.40 3.64 -6.71
CA ILE A 100 14.51 4.40 -5.45
C ILE A 100 15.41 5.63 -5.62
N CYS A 101 16.53 5.53 -6.34
CA CYS A 101 17.41 6.66 -6.62
C CYS A 101 16.67 7.75 -7.42
N GLU A 102 15.93 7.38 -8.46
CA GLU A 102 15.10 8.29 -9.26
C GLU A 102 14.09 9.02 -8.38
N TYR A 103 13.32 8.29 -7.58
CA TYR A 103 12.32 8.86 -6.69
C TYR A 103 12.94 9.76 -5.61
N LEU A 104 14.08 9.39 -5.02
CA LEU A 104 14.80 10.22 -4.04
C LEU A 104 15.24 11.54 -4.66
N VAL A 105 15.87 11.50 -5.84
CA VAL A 105 16.35 12.72 -6.53
C VAL A 105 15.18 13.62 -6.94
N ASN A 106 14.12 13.06 -7.52
CA ASN A 106 12.95 13.84 -7.91
C ASN A 106 12.24 14.48 -6.71
N THR A 107 12.10 13.74 -5.61
CA THR A 107 11.51 14.26 -4.36
C THR A 107 12.40 15.32 -3.71
N LEU A 108 13.72 15.17 -3.79
CA LEU A 108 14.65 16.15 -3.26
C LEU A 108 14.55 17.46 -4.06
N MET A 109 14.48 17.35 -5.39
CA MET A 109 14.44 18.50 -6.27
C MET A 109 13.09 19.20 -6.29
N SER A 110 11.97 18.50 -6.09
CA SER A 110 10.67 19.14 -5.91
C SER A 110 10.61 20.02 -4.66
N ARG A 111 11.45 19.73 -3.66
CA ARG A 111 11.62 20.54 -2.43
C ARG A 111 12.82 21.48 -2.47
N ALA A 112 13.51 21.62 -3.61
CA ALA A 112 14.78 22.35 -3.72
C ALA A 112 14.70 23.80 -3.22
N VAL A 113 13.57 24.47 -3.45
CA VAL A 113 13.33 25.86 -3.01
C VAL A 113 13.25 25.95 -1.47
N GLU A 114 12.61 24.99 -0.83
CA GLU A 114 12.46 24.92 0.63
C GLU A 114 13.81 24.64 1.30
N ILE A 115 14.57 23.67 0.75
CA ILE A 115 15.85 23.19 1.30
C ILE A 115 17.07 23.98 0.82
N LYS A 116 16.83 25.14 0.20
CA LYS A 116 17.86 25.97 -0.45
C LYS A 116 19.09 26.27 0.41
N LYS A 117 18.87 26.52 1.70
CA LYS A 117 19.95 26.80 2.66
C LYS A 117 20.86 25.57 2.74
N GLY A 118 20.30 24.39 2.91
CA GLY A 118 21.05 23.12 2.92
C GLY A 118 21.91 22.94 1.67
N ILE A 119 21.30 23.06 0.48
CA ILE A 119 22.02 22.92 -0.80
C ILE A 119 23.17 23.94 -0.91
N SER A 120 22.95 25.18 -0.48
CA SER A 120 23.97 26.23 -0.58
C SER A 120 25.20 25.99 0.31
N HIS A 121 25.02 25.29 1.44
CA HIS A 121 26.09 24.95 2.39
C HIS A 121 26.83 23.66 2.04
N LEU A 122 26.37 22.91 1.02
CA LEU A 122 27.06 21.69 0.60
C LEU A 122 28.50 21.98 0.16
N PRO A 123 29.46 21.08 0.49
CA PRO A 123 30.81 21.09 -0.07
C PRO A 123 30.81 21.05 -1.61
N LYS A 124 31.92 21.46 -2.22
CA LYS A 124 32.08 21.44 -3.69
C LYS A 124 31.85 20.05 -4.29
N GLU A 125 32.36 19.01 -3.63
CA GLU A 125 32.20 17.62 -4.06
C GLU A 125 30.72 17.18 -4.05
N ASP A 126 30.00 17.47 -2.96
CA ASP A 126 28.58 17.14 -2.82
C ASP A 126 27.70 17.91 -3.81
N LYS A 127 28.06 19.17 -4.13
CA LYS A 127 27.41 19.95 -5.18
C LYS A 127 27.64 19.34 -6.56
N LEU A 128 28.84 18.85 -6.84
CA LEU A 128 29.14 18.16 -8.09
C LEU A 128 28.35 16.85 -8.18
N PHE A 129 28.33 16.07 -7.10
CA PHE A 129 27.56 14.83 -7.02
C PHE A 129 26.06 15.08 -7.21
N LEU A 130 25.49 16.08 -6.53
CA LEU A 130 24.09 16.49 -6.73
C LEU A 130 23.81 16.88 -8.19
N SER A 131 24.74 17.59 -8.83
CA SER A 131 24.59 17.96 -10.25
C SER A 131 24.53 16.74 -11.16
N GLN A 132 25.35 15.72 -10.90
CA GLN A 132 25.31 14.44 -11.63
C GLN A 132 23.97 13.73 -11.44
N LEU A 133 23.47 13.68 -10.21
CA LEU A 133 22.18 13.06 -9.90
C LEU A 133 21.03 13.76 -10.64
N ILE A 134 21.04 15.10 -10.66
CA ILE A 134 20.04 15.89 -11.38
C ILE A 134 20.03 15.53 -12.87
N VAL A 135 21.20 15.50 -13.51
CA VAL A 135 21.30 15.19 -14.95
C VAL A 135 20.81 13.77 -15.26
N ASN A 136 21.12 12.79 -14.40
CA ASN A 136 20.86 11.39 -14.68
C ASN A 136 19.47 10.89 -14.25
N TYR A 137 18.84 11.54 -13.26
CA TYR A 137 17.62 11.02 -12.63
C TYR A 137 16.46 12.02 -12.55
N MET A 138 16.69 13.32 -12.77
CA MET A 138 15.60 14.30 -12.70
C MET A 138 14.69 14.16 -13.91
N THR A 139 13.38 14.03 -13.67
CA THR A 139 12.40 13.99 -14.75
C THR A 139 12.09 15.38 -15.30
N THR A 140 11.66 15.44 -16.56
CA THR A 140 11.20 16.66 -17.22
C THR A 140 10.08 17.36 -16.43
N VAL A 141 9.17 16.58 -15.83
CA VAL A 141 8.06 17.11 -15.03
C VAL A 141 8.58 17.81 -13.77
N THR A 142 9.48 17.18 -13.02
CA THR A 142 10.10 17.80 -11.85
C THR A 142 10.82 19.10 -12.23
N TYR A 143 11.48 19.12 -13.40
CA TYR A 143 12.18 20.30 -13.90
C TYR A 143 11.22 21.45 -14.20
N GLN A 144 10.13 21.17 -14.91
CA GLN A 144 9.10 22.16 -15.24
C GLN A 144 8.44 22.72 -13.98
N ASN A 145 8.05 21.86 -13.04
CA ASN A 145 7.46 22.26 -11.77
C ASN A 145 8.40 23.17 -10.97
N LEU A 146 9.68 22.81 -10.91
CA LEU A 146 10.67 23.60 -10.19
C LEU A 146 10.90 24.97 -10.83
N ASN A 147 10.95 25.04 -12.17
CA ASN A 147 11.02 26.33 -12.87
C ASN A 147 9.79 27.20 -12.60
N PHE A 148 8.60 26.61 -12.60
CA PHE A 148 7.36 27.32 -12.29
C PHE A 148 7.36 27.88 -10.86
N GLU A 149 7.78 27.10 -9.87
CA GLU A 149 7.92 27.57 -8.49
C GLU A 149 8.98 28.68 -8.35
N ILE A 150 10.08 28.59 -9.11
CA ILE A 150 11.11 29.64 -9.18
C ILE A 150 10.54 30.94 -9.77
N GLU A 151 9.79 30.85 -10.87
CA GLU A 151 9.19 32.00 -11.56
C GLU A 151 8.17 32.73 -10.67
N LYS A 152 7.28 32.00 -10.00
CA LYS A 152 6.31 32.58 -9.05
C LYS A 152 6.98 33.44 -7.99
N ILE A 153 8.09 32.94 -7.42
CA ILE A 153 8.75 33.66 -6.34
C ILE A 153 9.60 34.81 -6.87
N GLN A 154 10.12 34.74 -8.10
CA GLN A 154 10.81 35.86 -8.76
C GLN A 154 9.90 37.08 -8.99
N LEU A 155 8.59 36.87 -9.15
CA LEU A 155 7.59 37.95 -9.25
C LEU A 155 7.33 38.65 -7.91
N SER A 156 7.68 38.03 -6.77
CA SER A 156 7.78 38.69 -5.47
C SER A 156 9.21 39.25 -5.31
N GLY A 157 9.40 40.43 -4.72
CA GLY A 157 10.68 41.17 -4.68
C GLY A 157 11.91 40.50 -4.02
N PHE A 158 11.90 39.18 -3.78
CA PHE A 158 12.94 38.35 -3.16
C PHE A 158 13.98 37.74 -4.14
N SER A 159 14.21 38.39 -5.28
CA SER A 159 14.88 37.83 -6.47
C SER A 159 16.36 37.42 -6.31
N ARG A 160 17.13 38.03 -5.40
CA ARG A 160 18.59 37.79 -5.34
C ARG A 160 18.98 36.40 -4.82
N PHE A 161 18.15 35.78 -3.97
CA PHE A 161 18.51 34.54 -3.29
C PHE A 161 18.07 33.28 -4.07
N ILE A 162 16.96 33.37 -4.80
CA ILE A 162 16.48 32.28 -5.68
C ILE A 162 17.35 32.14 -6.93
N ASN A 163 17.92 33.26 -7.39
CA ASN A 163 18.89 33.26 -8.48
C ASN A 163 20.08 32.33 -8.25
N LYS A 164 20.44 31.95 -7.01
CA LYS A 164 21.54 30.98 -6.78
C LYS A 164 21.13 29.53 -7.04
N ILE A 165 19.90 29.14 -6.69
CA ILE A 165 19.40 27.78 -6.92
C ILE A 165 19.10 27.59 -8.40
N SER A 166 18.37 28.54 -9.00
CA SER A 166 18.07 28.48 -10.43
C SER A 166 19.35 28.46 -11.26
N LYS A 167 20.35 29.29 -10.91
CA LYS A 167 21.67 29.23 -11.54
C LYS A 167 22.42 27.92 -11.26
N PHE A 168 22.26 27.30 -10.10
CA PHE A 168 22.88 26.00 -9.80
C PHE A 168 22.27 24.87 -10.63
N ILE A 169 20.94 24.86 -10.76
CA ILE A 169 20.22 23.84 -11.55
C ILE A 169 20.47 24.07 -13.05
N GLN A 170 20.39 25.32 -13.50
CA GLN A 170 20.81 25.69 -14.85
C GLN A 170 22.28 25.36 -15.07
N PHE A 171 23.17 25.56 -14.08
CA PHE A 171 24.56 25.15 -14.16
C PHE A 171 24.66 23.63 -14.33
N ALA A 172 23.99 22.82 -13.49
CA ALA A 172 24.00 21.36 -13.59
C ALA A 172 23.53 20.88 -14.98
N LEU A 173 22.45 21.46 -15.49
CA LEU A 173 21.88 21.13 -16.80
C LEU A 173 22.75 21.63 -17.96
N ASN A 174 23.27 22.86 -17.89
CA ASN A 174 24.15 23.45 -18.90
C ASN A 174 25.52 22.77 -18.93
N TYR A 175 26.02 22.29 -17.77
CA TYR A 175 27.24 21.47 -17.69
C TYR A 175 27.03 20.08 -18.29
N GLY A 176 25.83 19.52 -18.15
CA GLY A 176 25.41 18.32 -18.87
C GLY A 176 25.40 18.52 -20.39
N LEU A 177 25.14 19.74 -20.88
CA LEU A 177 24.97 19.97 -22.32
C LEU A 177 26.21 20.53 -23.06
N SER A 178 27.24 21.13 -22.43
CA SER A 178 28.20 21.92 -23.25
C SER A 178 29.66 22.13 -22.82
N ALA A 179 30.18 21.70 -21.66
CA ALA A 179 31.61 21.97 -21.35
C ALA A 179 32.29 21.09 -20.30
N GLY A 180 31.63 20.04 -19.80
CA GLY A 180 32.13 19.25 -18.67
C GLY A 180 33.25 18.27 -18.99
N VAL A 181 33.39 17.79 -20.22
CA VAL A 181 34.19 16.58 -20.52
C VAL A 181 35.69 16.72 -20.17
N LYS A 182 36.29 17.91 -20.29
CA LYS A 182 37.74 18.12 -20.09
C LYS A 182 38.20 18.19 -18.62
N LEU A 183 37.38 18.72 -17.71
CA LEU A 183 37.69 18.75 -16.27
C LEU A 183 37.17 17.50 -15.55
N PHE A 184 36.11 16.91 -16.08
CA PHE A 184 35.45 15.74 -15.49
C PHE A 184 36.28 14.47 -15.72
N ASN A 185 36.99 14.33 -16.85
CA ASN A 185 37.88 13.19 -17.11
C ASN A 185 39.23 13.28 -16.38
N SER A 186 39.81 14.47 -16.21
CA SER A 186 41.17 14.62 -15.65
C SER A 186 41.25 14.46 -14.13
N MET A 187 40.18 14.80 -13.40
CA MET A 187 40.13 14.59 -11.94
C MET A 187 39.64 13.17 -11.55
N PHE A 188 38.81 12.52 -12.37
CA PHE A 188 38.24 11.19 -12.06
C PHE A 188 39.05 10.00 -12.59
N ALA A 189 39.79 10.15 -13.70
CA ALA A 189 40.66 9.08 -14.19
C ALA A 189 41.73 8.68 -13.15
N ASN A 190 42.17 9.63 -12.32
CA ASN A 190 43.12 9.39 -11.23
C ASN A 190 42.54 8.61 -10.04
N GLN A 191 41.21 8.55 -9.89
CA GLN A 191 40.57 7.93 -8.72
C GLN A 191 39.85 6.61 -9.03
N PHE A 192 39.52 6.33 -10.30
CA PHE A 192 38.73 5.14 -10.70
C PHE A 192 39.22 4.38 -11.95
N SER A 193 40.41 4.65 -12.49
CA SER A 193 41.06 3.85 -13.57
C SER A 193 40.20 3.61 -14.82
N LEU A 194 39.51 4.63 -15.33
CA LEU A 194 38.69 4.53 -16.54
C LEU A 194 39.32 5.28 -17.74
N PRO A 195 39.15 4.79 -18.98
CA PRO A 195 39.82 5.33 -20.17
C PRO A 195 39.27 6.70 -20.59
N ILE A 196 40.19 7.57 -21.03
CA ILE A 196 39.98 8.96 -21.43
C ILE A 196 39.49 9.02 -22.89
N ILE A 197 38.49 9.87 -23.18
CA ILE A 197 38.05 10.19 -24.55
C ILE A 197 38.15 11.71 -24.74
N GLU A 198 38.84 12.15 -25.80
CA GLU A 198 38.99 13.55 -26.17
C GLU A 198 37.94 13.96 -27.21
N THR A 199 37.25 15.08 -26.97
CA THR A 199 36.47 15.77 -28.00
C THR A 199 36.62 17.28 -27.86
N ASN A 200 36.89 17.94 -28.98
CA ASN A 200 37.17 19.38 -29.08
C ASN A 200 35.96 20.11 -29.66
N SER A 201 35.29 20.93 -28.85
CA SER A 201 34.70 22.22 -29.28
C SER A 201 33.99 22.89 -28.09
N ALA A 202 34.17 24.20 -27.96
CA ALA A 202 33.53 25.06 -26.98
C ALA A 202 32.46 25.90 -27.69
N ILE A 203 31.24 26.00 -27.14
CA ILE A 203 30.21 26.93 -27.61
C ILE A 203 29.59 27.63 -26.41
N GLY A 204 29.58 28.96 -26.47
CA GLY A 204 29.15 29.86 -25.40
C GLY A 204 27.64 30.11 -25.33
N ILE A 205 27.23 30.49 -24.12
CA ILE A 205 26.16 31.45 -23.74
C ILE A 205 24.92 31.46 -24.65
N LEU A 206 23.97 30.58 -24.31
CA LEU A 206 22.53 30.56 -24.62
C LEU A 206 22.03 31.46 -25.76
N PRO A 207 21.63 30.83 -26.87
CA PRO A 207 20.35 31.13 -27.50
C PRO A 207 19.52 29.85 -27.69
N GLN A 208 18.27 29.87 -27.25
CA GLN A 208 17.17 28.92 -27.51
C GLN A 208 17.58 27.61 -28.22
N VAL A 209 18.19 26.68 -27.49
CA VAL A 209 18.56 25.38 -28.04
C VAL A 209 17.36 24.45 -27.90
N LYS A 210 16.76 24.06 -29.04
CA LYS A 210 15.92 22.86 -29.12
C LYS A 210 16.72 21.72 -28.52
N VAL A 211 16.28 21.24 -27.36
CA VAL A 211 16.97 20.21 -26.60
C VAL A 211 16.85 18.88 -27.35
N ASN A 212 17.79 18.59 -28.24
CA ASN A 212 18.15 17.21 -28.54
C ASN A 212 19.11 16.79 -27.43
N VAL A 213 18.58 16.13 -26.40
CA VAL A 213 19.40 15.51 -25.36
C VAL A 213 20.16 14.37 -26.03
N ASP A 214 21.43 14.58 -26.33
CA ASP A 214 22.30 13.48 -26.70
C ASP A 214 22.65 12.72 -25.40
N THR A 215 21.94 11.61 -25.15
CA THR A 215 21.88 10.84 -23.91
C THR A 215 23.13 9.97 -23.67
N SER A 216 24.32 10.42 -24.05
CA SER A 216 25.55 9.59 -23.95
C SER A 216 26.35 9.80 -22.67
N PHE A 217 25.72 10.26 -21.58
CA PHE A 217 26.30 10.09 -20.25
C PHE A 217 26.17 8.63 -19.85
N LYS A 218 27.31 7.94 -19.73
CA LYS A 218 27.39 6.55 -19.25
C LYS A 218 26.47 6.36 -18.05
N ASP A 219 25.52 5.41 -18.17
CA ASP A 219 24.71 4.92 -17.05
C ASP A 219 25.61 4.79 -15.81
N ILE A 220 25.32 5.56 -14.75
CA ILE A 220 25.93 5.25 -13.46
C ILE A 220 25.40 3.88 -13.10
N ASP A 221 26.26 2.85 -13.06
CA ASP A 221 25.84 1.49 -12.65
C ASP A 221 25.16 1.61 -11.29
N THR A 222 23.83 1.48 -11.31
CA THR A 222 23.03 1.80 -10.16
C THR A 222 23.26 0.71 -9.13
N SER A 223 23.90 1.12 -8.04
CA SER A 223 24.44 0.23 -7.03
C SER A 223 23.97 0.66 -5.65
N PHE A 224 24.00 -0.28 -4.72
CA PHE A 224 23.71 -0.02 -3.32
C PHE A 224 24.56 1.14 -2.74
N SER A 225 25.82 1.26 -3.19
CA SER A 225 26.71 2.35 -2.78
C SER A 225 26.25 3.71 -3.28
N LEU A 226 25.75 3.81 -4.52
CA LEU A 226 25.16 5.05 -5.05
C LEU A 226 23.94 5.46 -4.21
N LEU A 227 23.01 4.53 -3.97
CA LEU A 227 21.82 4.77 -3.17
C LEU A 227 22.19 5.29 -1.76
N THR A 228 23.18 4.65 -1.12
CA THR A 228 23.68 5.06 0.19
C THR A 228 24.28 6.47 0.14
N ARG A 229 25.08 6.79 -0.89
CA ARG A 229 25.66 8.12 -1.08
C ARG A 229 24.59 9.20 -1.28
N ILE A 230 23.50 8.89 -1.98
CA ILE A 230 22.34 9.79 -2.13
C ILE A 230 21.70 10.04 -0.76
N CYS A 231 21.47 9.00 0.05
CA CYS A 231 20.89 9.15 1.38
C CYS A 231 21.77 10.01 2.30
N GLN A 232 23.09 9.81 2.26
CA GLN A 232 24.04 10.62 3.01
C GLN A 232 24.05 12.08 2.57
N LEU A 233 23.97 12.34 1.25
CA LEU A 233 23.82 13.70 0.71
C LEU A 233 22.55 14.37 1.25
N ILE A 234 21.41 13.68 1.23
CA ILE A 234 20.14 14.19 1.77
C ILE A 234 20.28 14.56 3.25
N LYS A 235 20.93 13.70 4.05
CA LYS A 235 21.22 14.02 5.46
C LYS A 235 22.11 15.27 5.61
N ARG A 236 23.15 15.42 4.79
CA ARG A 236 24.03 16.61 4.79
C ARG A 236 23.32 17.91 4.38
N ILE A 237 22.29 17.82 3.55
CA ILE A 237 21.43 18.97 3.21
C ILE A 237 20.65 19.44 4.46
N GLY A 238 20.43 18.56 5.43
CA GLY A 238 19.91 18.92 6.75
C GLY A 238 18.80 18.02 7.26
N PHE A 239 18.41 16.95 6.55
CA PHE A 239 17.40 16.00 7.04
C PHE A 239 17.97 15.03 8.08
N SER A 240 17.16 14.64 9.06
CA SER A 240 17.61 13.73 10.14
C SER A 240 17.78 12.28 9.67
N ASN A 241 16.88 11.83 8.79
CA ASN A 241 16.80 10.46 8.28
C ASN A 241 16.10 10.45 6.93
N VAL A 242 16.35 9.39 6.16
CA VAL A 242 15.68 9.11 4.89
C VAL A 242 14.80 7.89 5.10
N VAL A 243 13.52 8.03 4.78
CA VAL A 243 12.50 6.99 4.97
C VAL A 243 11.84 6.70 3.63
N VAL A 244 11.77 5.43 3.26
CA VAL A 244 11.04 4.95 2.08
C VAL A 244 9.86 4.11 2.54
N MET A 245 8.67 4.60 2.23
CA MET A 245 7.41 3.92 2.41
C MET A 245 7.02 3.27 1.09
N VAL A 246 6.84 1.95 1.09
CA VAL A 246 6.38 1.18 -0.07
C VAL A 246 4.99 0.66 0.25
N ASP A 247 4.00 0.99 -0.56
CA ASP A 247 2.61 0.56 -0.38
C ASP A 247 1.99 0.16 -1.73
N LYS A 248 0.78 -0.44 -1.70
CA LYS A 248 -0.08 -0.63 -2.87
C LYS A 248 0.48 -1.48 -4.02
N ILE A 249 1.48 -2.32 -3.75
CA ILE A 249 2.00 -3.28 -4.75
C ILE A 249 0.86 -4.19 -5.25
N ASP A 250 -0.08 -4.54 -4.38
CA ASP A 250 -1.23 -5.39 -4.73
C ASP A 250 -2.33 -4.67 -5.53
N GLU A 251 -2.23 -3.35 -5.72
CA GLU A 251 -3.11 -2.54 -6.58
C GLU A 251 -2.54 -2.37 -8.00
N ASP A 252 -1.32 -2.83 -8.26
CA ASP A 252 -0.72 -2.76 -9.59
C ASP A 252 -1.50 -3.64 -10.59
N SER A 253 -2.10 -2.97 -11.57
CA SER A 253 -2.97 -3.57 -12.58
C SER A 253 -2.32 -4.70 -13.38
N ARG A 254 -0.98 -4.73 -13.49
CA ARG A 254 -0.23 -5.75 -14.25
C ARG A 254 -0.36 -7.13 -13.66
N PHE A 255 -0.41 -7.22 -12.32
CA PHE A 255 -0.53 -8.49 -11.61
C PHE A 255 -1.97 -9.00 -11.56
N LYS A 256 -2.96 -8.14 -11.86
CA LYS A 256 -4.39 -8.46 -11.77
C LYS A 256 -4.74 -9.14 -10.45
N ASN A 257 -4.15 -8.60 -9.37
CA ASN A 257 -4.24 -9.10 -8.00
C ASN A 257 -3.61 -10.50 -7.76
N ASP A 258 -2.89 -11.12 -8.69
CA ASP A 258 -2.30 -12.45 -8.51
C ASP A 258 -1.18 -12.47 -7.45
N GLY A 259 -1.39 -13.18 -6.34
CA GLY A 259 -0.46 -13.23 -5.22
C GLY A 259 0.91 -13.84 -5.55
N GLU A 260 0.98 -14.79 -6.48
CA GLU A 260 2.22 -15.45 -6.90
C GLU A 260 3.08 -14.52 -7.76
N GLN A 261 2.43 -13.76 -8.66
CA GLN A 261 3.10 -12.74 -9.46
C GLN A 261 3.61 -11.60 -8.57
N ILE A 262 2.80 -11.13 -7.62
CA ILE A 262 3.21 -10.11 -6.65
C ILE A 262 4.41 -10.60 -5.82
N SER A 263 4.39 -11.85 -5.33
CA SER A 263 5.54 -12.45 -4.63
C SER A 263 6.80 -12.43 -5.49
N THR A 264 6.69 -12.87 -6.75
CA THR A 264 7.83 -12.92 -7.66
C THR A 264 8.40 -11.53 -7.92
N PHE A 265 7.53 -10.54 -8.12
CA PHE A 265 7.88 -9.15 -8.36
C PHE A 265 8.64 -8.53 -7.17
N ILE A 266 8.16 -8.73 -5.94
CA ILE A 266 8.70 -8.04 -4.75
C ILE A 266 9.87 -8.80 -4.08
N LYS A 267 10.06 -10.09 -4.40
CA LYS A 267 11.09 -10.95 -3.81
C LYS A 267 12.50 -10.34 -3.82
N PRO A 268 13.01 -9.74 -4.91
CA PRO A 268 14.34 -9.12 -4.92
C PRO A 268 14.49 -8.04 -3.85
N LEU A 269 13.44 -7.23 -3.62
CA LEU A 269 13.43 -6.17 -2.61
C LEU A 269 13.42 -6.75 -1.18
N LEU A 270 12.58 -7.76 -0.91
CA LEU A 270 12.41 -8.33 0.44
C LEU A 270 13.54 -9.26 0.88
N THR A 271 14.38 -9.72 -0.05
CA THR A 271 15.50 -10.63 0.23
C THR A 271 16.86 -9.91 0.26
N ASP A 272 16.94 -8.66 -0.16
CA ASP A 272 18.18 -7.88 -0.13
C ASP A 272 18.49 -7.30 1.25
N ASN A 273 19.25 -8.07 2.04
CA ASN A 273 19.65 -7.65 3.38
C ASN A 273 20.49 -6.36 3.41
N LYS A 274 21.20 -6.02 2.31
CA LYS A 274 22.03 -4.80 2.26
C LYS A 274 21.15 -3.56 2.34
N LEU A 275 20.11 -3.53 1.50
CA LEU A 275 19.11 -2.47 1.48
C LEU A 275 18.30 -2.43 2.79
N LEU A 276 17.77 -3.57 3.23
CA LEU A 276 16.87 -3.64 4.38
C LEU A 276 17.58 -3.37 5.72
N LEU A 277 18.91 -3.49 5.80
CA LEU A 277 19.72 -3.16 6.98
C LEU A 277 20.54 -1.88 6.81
N CYS A 278 20.23 -1.07 5.80
CA CYS A 278 20.98 0.15 5.53
C CYS A 278 20.80 1.17 6.68
N PRO A 279 21.88 1.61 7.36
CA PRO A 279 21.77 2.60 8.43
C PRO A 279 21.42 4.00 7.91
N ASP A 280 21.60 4.24 6.62
CA ASP A 280 21.31 5.52 5.98
C ASP A 280 19.88 5.64 5.44
N LEU A 281 19.15 4.52 5.41
CA LEU A 281 17.83 4.41 4.80
C LEU A 281 16.91 3.52 5.64
N GLN A 282 15.84 4.11 6.17
CA GLN A 282 14.77 3.35 6.78
C GLN A 282 13.77 2.93 5.71
N ILE A 283 13.29 1.68 5.76
CA ILE A 283 12.28 1.17 4.84
C ILE A 283 11.08 0.64 5.62
N ALA A 284 9.88 1.05 5.23
CA ALA A 284 8.65 0.46 5.72
C ALA A 284 7.80 0.01 4.52
N ILE A 285 7.48 -1.28 4.48
CA ILE A 285 6.77 -1.93 3.37
C ILE A 285 5.42 -2.40 3.89
N SER A 286 4.34 -2.00 3.23
CA SER A 286 3.00 -2.54 3.41
C SER A 286 2.75 -3.58 2.31
N LEU A 287 2.42 -4.80 2.72
CA LEU A 287 2.22 -5.92 1.79
C LEU A 287 0.96 -6.71 2.14
N TRP A 288 0.33 -7.26 1.11
CA TRP A 288 -0.70 -8.26 1.29
C TRP A 288 -0.11 -9.54 1.93
N SER A 289 -0.82 -10.10 2.90
CA SER A 289 -0.46 -11.33 3.62
C SER A 289 -0.12 -12.51 2.71
N ILE A 290 -0.91 -12.78 1.65
CA ILE A 290 -0.67 -13.94 0.78
C ILE A 290 0.71 -13.86 0.08
N PRO A 291 1.05 -12.76 -0.62
CA PRO A 291 2.39 -12.61 -1.18
C PRO A 291 3.51 -12.68 -0.16
N PHE A 292 3.28 -12.15 1.04
CA PHE A 292 4.25 -12.19 2.14
C PHE A 292 4.48 -13.63 2.63
N ASP A 293 3.41 -14.39 2.87
CA ASP A 293 3.48 -15.77 3.35
C ASP A 293 4.19 -16.68 2.35
N ASN A 294 3.94 -16.48 1.04
CA ASN A 294 4.67 -17.17 -0.04
C ASN A 294 6.19 -16.93 -0.01
N LEU A 295 6.64 -15.79 0.55
CA LEU A 295 8.05 -15.41 0.63
C LEU A 295 8.64 -15.59 2.03
N LYS A 296 7.85 -15.99 3.02
CA LYS A 296 8.23 -16.00 4.42
C LYS A 296 9.45 -16.88 4.72
N SER A 297 9.63 -17.97 3.96
CA SER A 297 10.79 -18.86 4.04
C SER A 297 12.08 -18.22 3.49
N ASP A 298 11.94 -17.29 2.54
CA ASP A 298 13.06 -16.64 1.85
C ASP A 298 13.51 -15.38 2.60
N ILE A 299 12.60 -14.77 3.36
CA ILE A 299 12.85 -13.56 4.14
C ILE A 299 13.43 -13.93 5.50
N ARG A 300 14.50 -13.23 5.92
CA ARG A 300 15.08 -13.35 7.26
C ARG A 300 14.24 -12.61 8.30
N THR A 301 13.01 -13.07 8.52
CA THR A 301 12.00 -12.43 9.39
C THR A 301 12.46 -12.15 10.81
N GLN A 302 13.48 -12.86 11.33
CA GLN A 302 14.07 -12.58 12.64
C GLN A 302 14.96 -11.32 12.67
N LYS A 303 15.41 -10.82 11.52
CA LYS A 303 16.25 -9.61 11.41
C LYS A 303 15.46 -8.32 11.24
N PHE A 304 14.20 -8.43 10.84
CA PHE A 304 13.33 -7.30 10.52
C PHE A 304 12.09 -7.35 11.40
N TYR A 305 11.45 -6.20 11.60
CA TYR A 305 10.18 -6.20 12.29
C TYR A 305 9.05 -6.47 11.29
N CYS A 306 8.47 -7.66 11.34
CA CYS A 306 7.45 -8.10 10.40
C CYS A 306 6.08 -8.31 11.08
N PRO A 307 5.38 -7.25 11.50
CA PRO A 307 4.07 -7.37 12.14
C PRO A 307 3.00 -7.84 11.15
N VAL A 308 2.06 -8.65 11.63
CA VAL A 308 0.86 -9.01 10.88
C VAL A 308 -0.31 -8.20 11.43
N LEU A 309 -0.88 -7.34 10.61
CA LEU A 309 -1.98 -6.47 10.96
C LEU A 309 -3.28 -7.27 11.09
N GLN A 310 -3.85 -7.26 12.29
CA GLN A 310 -5.13 -7.89 12.59
C GLN A 310 -5.98 -6.95 13.44
N TRP A 311 -7.30 -6.94 13.20
CA TRP A 311 -8.25 -6.23 14.05
C TRP A 311 -8.99 -7.23 14.92
N HIS A 312 -8.90 -7.06 16.23
CA HIS A 312 -9.75 -7.81 17.16
C HIS A 312 -11.15 -7.22 17.21
N ARG A 313 -12.10 -7.98 17.78
CA ARG A 313 -13.51 -7.56 17.86
C ARG A 313 -13.68 -6.22 18.56
N ASP A 314 -12.97 -6.01 19.66
CA ASP A 314 -13.02 -4.75 20.40
C ASP A 314 -12.41 -3.60 19.59
N ASP A 315 -11.41 -3.87 18.76
CA ASP A 315 -10.79 -2.85 17.89
C ASP A 315 -11.77 -2.40 16.80
N LEU A 316 -12.52 -3.35 16.22
CA LEU A 316 -13.59 -3.07 15.26
C LEU A 316 -14.71 -2.24 15.89
N ILE A 317 -15.12 -2.57 17.12
CA ILE A 317 -16.11 -1.78 17.87
C ILE A 317 -15.57 -0.37 18.16
N ARG A 318 -14.30 -0.25 18.58
CA ARG A 318 -13.68 1.07 18.77
C ARG A 318 -13.68 1.85 17.46
N ALA A 319 -13.25 1.24 16.35
CA ALA A 319 -13.21 1.87 15.03
C ALA A 319 -14.59 2.39 14.62
N PHE A 320 -15.62 1.56 14.81
CA PHE A 320 -17.01 1.94 14.58
C PHE A 320 -17.40 3.17 15.41
N ASN A 321 -17.15 3.15 16.72
CA ASN A 321 -17.52 4.25 17.61
C ASN A 321 -16.85 5.56 17.23
N GLN A 322 -15.55 5.53 16.86
CA GLN A 322 -14.86 6.74 16.43
C GLN A 322 -15.40 7.25 15.09
N ARG A 323 -15.67 6.34 14.14
CA ARG A 323 -16.28 6.74 12.88
C ARG A 323 -17.63 7.39 13.11
N VAL A 324 -18.54 6.75 13.86
CA VAL A 324 -19.84 7.33 14.22
C VAL A 324 -19.66 8.69 14.88
N LYS A 325 -18.73 8.82 15.84
CA LYS A 325 -18.46 10.10 16.52
C LYS A 325 -18.10 11.22 15.55
N VAL A 326 -17.21 10.96 14.59
CA VAL A 326 -16.77 11.97 13.59
C VAL A 326 -17.93 12.41 12.68
N TYR A 327 -18.84 11.49 12.36
CA TYR A 327 -19.99 11.75 11.49
C TYR A 327 -21.27 12.09 12.26
N SER A 328 -21.21 12.34 13.57
CA SER A 328 -22.36 12.71 14.41
C SER A 328 -22.38 14.20 14.73
N CYS A 329 -23.57 14.72 15.07
CA CYS A 329 -23.66 16.04 15.70
C CYS A 329 -23.01 16.02 17.09
N GLU A 330 -22.67 17.21 17.60
CA GLU A 330 -22.12 17.35 18.94
C GLU A 330 -23.06 16.72 19.98
N HIS A 331 -22.52 15.86 20.84
CA HIS A 331 -23.24 15.13 21.89
C HIS A 331 -24.34 14.14 21.43
N THR A 332 -24.49 13.84 20.14
CA THR A 332 -25.47 12.84 19.65
C THR A 332 -24.84 11.49 19.29
N ALA A 333 -23.52 11.37 19.38
CA ALA A 333 -22.78 10.18 18.98
C ALA A 333 -23.17 8.97 19.83
N ARG A 334 -23.80 7.99 19.19
CA ARG A 334 -24.17 6.71 19.79
C ARG A 334 -23.01 5.73 19.78
N LYS A 335 -22.99 4.84 20.76
CA LYS A 335 -22.06 3.69 20.81
C LYS A 335 -22.61 2.51 20.04
N PHE A 336 -21.72 1.63 19.59
CA PHE A 336 -22.01 0.44 18.79
C PHE A 336 -23.27 -0.33 19.23
N HIS A 337 -23.39 -0.67 20.51
CA HIS A 337 -24.54 -1.45 20.99
C HIS A 337 -25.87 -0.69 21.00
N GLU A 338 -25.84 0.64 21.01
CA GLU A 338 -27.04 1.50 21.00
C GLU A 338 -27.68 1.61 19.61
N PHE A 339 -27.05 1.02 18.58
CA PHE A 339 -27.63 0.90 17.25
C PHE A 339 -28.56 -0.30 17.12
N PHE A 340 -28.60 -1.22 18.08
CA PHE A 340 -29.33 -2.47 17.98
C PHE A 340 -30.52 -2.48 18.94
N ALA A 341 -31.64 -3.05 18.48
CA ALA A 341 -32.82 -3.27 19.32
C ALA A 341 -32.60 -4.40 20.33
N ASP A 342 -33.42 -4.44 21.38
CA ASP A 342 -33.31 -5.39 22.49
C ASP A 342 -33.54 -6.86 22.08
N ASP A 343 -34.13 -7.11 20.90
CA ASP A 343 -34.36 -8.44 20.33
C ASP A 343 -33.10 -9.07 19.72
N ILE A 344 -32.01 -8.31 19.60
CA ILE A 344 -30.72 -8.76 19.07
C ILE A 344 -29.87 -9.33 20.19
N SER A 345 -29.51 -10.61 20.07
CA SER A 345 -28.73 -11.31 21.07
C SER A 345 -27.22 -11.03 20.95
N PRO A 346 -26.43 -11.27 22.01
CA PRO A 346 -24.97 -11.20 21.93
C PRO A 346 -24.35 -12.11 20.86
N GLU A 347 -24.99 -13.27 20.56
CA GLU A 347 -24.51 -14.18 19.51
C GLU A 347 -24.77 -13.60 18.11
N ASP A 348 -25.86 -12.86 17.91
CA ASP A 348 -26.15 -12.16 16.65
C ASP A 348 -25.06 -11.09 16.38
N ILE A 349 -24.68 -10.32 17.41
CA ILE A 349 -23.58 -9.34 17.33
C ILE A 349 -22.24 -10.03 17.07
N LYS A 350 -21.98 -11.16 17.74
CA LYS A 350 -20.76 -11.94 17.52
C LYS A 350 -20.67 -12.44 16.08
N GLN A 351 -21.79 -12.89 15.49
CA GLN A 351 -21.83 -13.32 14.10
C GLN A 351 -21.54 -12.17 13.12
N LEU A 352 -22.09 -10.97 13.38
CA LEU A 352 -21.76 -9.75 12.61
C LEU A 352 -20.25 -9.46 12.65
N LEU A 353 -19.65 -9.47 13.84
CA LEU A 353 -18.22 -9.19 14.01
C LEU A 353 -17.32 -10.27 13.41
N VAL A 354 -17.79 -11.53 13.37
CA VAL A 354 -17.11 -12.61 12.65
C VAL A 354 -17.16 -12.37 11.14
N LEU A 355 -18.29 -11.93 10.61
CA LEU A 355 -18.45 -11.61 9.18
C LEU A 355 -17.63 -10.39 8.73
N ALA A 356 -17.36 -9.45 9.64
CA ALA A 356 -16.41 -8.36 9.41
C ALA A 356 -14.96 -8.84 9.19
N ASN A 357 -14.67 -10.13 9.37
CA ASN A 357 -13.43 -10.78 8.94
C ASN A 357 -12.15 -10.03 9.35
N HIS A 358 -12.11 -9.60 10.62
CA HIS A 358 -10.97 -8.88 11.20
C HIS A 358 -10.52 -7.66 10.39
N ASN A 359 -11.45 -6.99 9.69
CA ASN A 359 -11.14 -5.79 8.92
C ASN A 359 -12.29 -4.74 8.99
N PRO A 360 -11.96 -3.44 9.14
CA PRO A 360 -12.97 -2.39 9.20
C PRO A 360 -13.79 -2.23 7.92
N ARG A 361 -13.23 -2.57 6.76
CA ARG A 361 -13.92 -2.41 5.46
C ARG A 361 -15.18 -3.26 5.37
N ASP A 362 -15.10 -4.54 5.71
CA ASP A 362 -16.24 -5.46 5.76
C ASP A 362 -17.24 -4.99 6.82
N LEU A 363 -16.78 -4.44 7.95
CA LEU A 363 -17.67 -3.82 8.94
C LEU A 363 -18.47 -2.65 8.32
N TRP A 364 -17.82 -1.76 7.57
CA TRP A 364 -18.50 -0.67 6.88
C TRP A 364 -19.51 -1.18 5.84
N HIS A 365 -19.18 -2.23 5.09
CA HIS A 365 -20.12 -2.84 4.15
C HIS A 365 -21.33 -3.46 4.86
N ILE A 366 -21.12 -4.16 5.98
CA ILE A 366 -22.20 -4.73 6.78
C ILE A 366 -23.11 -3.62 7.31
N PHE A 367 -22.55 -2.54 7.87
CA PHE A 367 -23.36 -1.41 8.34
C PHE A 367 -24.07 -0.71 7.18
N ASN A 368 -23.42 -0.57 6.02
CA ASN A 368 -24.09 -0.03 4.85
C ASN A 368 -25.32 -0.87 4.46
N ALA A 369 -25.18 -2.19 4.42
CA ALA A 369 -26.30 -3.10 4.19
C ALA A 369 -27.37 -3.01 5.29
N LEU A 370 -26.99 -2.88 6.57
CA LEU A 370 -27.90 -2.71 7.70
C LEU A 370 -28.75 -1.46 7.58
N PHE A 371 -28.14 -0.31 7.28
CA PHE A 371 -28.88 0.95 7.10
C PHE A 371 -29.88 0.83 5.94
N HIS A 372 -29.46 0.27 4.80
CA HIS A 372 -30.36 0.09 3.66
C HIS A 372 -31.50 -0.89 3.95
N LYS A 373 -31.22 -2.02 4.61
CA LYS A 373 -32.25 -3.00 5.01
C LYS A 373 -33.24 -2.43 6.01
N GLN A 374 -32.75 -1.78 7.06
CA GLN A 374 -33.63 -1.21 8.08
C GLN A 374 -34.47 -0.07 7.49
N TYR A 375 -33.92 0.76 6.60
CA TYR A 375 -34.69 1.79 5.89
C TYR A 375 -35.80 1.17 5.03
N ALA A 376 -35.54 0.04 4.37
CA ALA A 376 -36.55 -0.65 3.57
C ALA A 376 -37.66 -1.30 4.42
N ILE A 377 -37.33 -1.76 5.63
CA ILE A 377 -38.27 -2.39 6.57
C ILE A 377 -39.11 -1.33 7.29
N ASP A 378 -38.45 -0.38 7.94
CA ASP A 378 -39.09 0.73 8.63
C ASP A 378 -38.20 1.98 8.58
N PRO A 379 -38.50 2.94 7.69
CA PRO A 379 -37.82 4.23 7.63
C PRO A 379 -37.93 5.03 8.91
N ASN A 380 -38.88 4.73 9.80
CA ASN A 380 -39.07 5.51 11.03
C ASN A 380 -38.24 5.03 12.22
N ALA A 381 -37.64 3.86 12.13
CA ALA A 381 -36.83 3.27 13.17
C ALA A 381 -35.58 4.10 13.50
N SER A 382 -35.11 3.98 14.74
CA SER A 382 -33.86 4.59 15.23
C SER A 382 -32.87 3.55 15.73
N VAL A 383 -33.15 2.26 15.51
CA VAL A 383 -32.32 1.11 15.87
C VAL A 383 -32.48 0.03 14.79
N PHE A 384 -31.53 -0.88 14.70
CA PHE A 384 -31.60 -2.07 13.84
C PHE A 384 -32.37 -3.18 14.55
N THR A 385 -33.38 -3.69 13.86
CA THR A 385 -34.15 -4.86 14.28
C THR A 385 -33.44 -6.16 13.92
N LYS A 386 -33.81 -7.27 14.56
CA LYS A 386 -33.26 -8.59 14.21
C LYS A 386 -33.53 -8.98 12.76
N GLU A 387 -34.69 -8.61 12.21
CA GLU A 387 -35.03 -8.83 10.79
C GLU A 387 -34.06 -8.10 9.86
N ALA A 388 -33.81 -6.81 10.12
CA ALA A 388 -32.85 -6.02 9.34
C ALA A 388 -31.43 -6.61 9.43
N LEU A 389 -31.02 -7.07 10.62
CA LEU A 389 -29.72 -7.69 10.81
C LEU A 389 -29.56 -8.97 10.00
N ILE A 390 -30.48 -9.92 10.10
CA ILE A 390 -30.40 -11.18 9.36
C ILE A 390 -30.40 -10.93 7.85
N GLY A 391 -31.28 -10.05 7.38
CA GLY A 391 -31.35 -9.67 5.97
C GLY A 391 -30.08 -9.01 5.46
N ALA A 392 -29.50 -8.09 6.23
CA ALA A 392 -28.29 -7.37 5.84
C ALA A 392 -27.05 -8.27 5.80
N LEU A 393 -26.93 -9.20 6.75
CA LEU A 393 -25.83 -10.18 6.73
C LEU A 393 -25.95 -11.14 5.55
N ALA A 394 -27.18 -11.52 5.16
CA ALA A 394 -27.41 -12.33 3.98
C ALA A 394 -27.01 -11.57 2.70
N ASP A 395 -27.52 -10.36 2.50
CA ASP A 395 -27.17 -9.50 1.36
C ASP A 395 -25.66 -9.25 1.27
N PHE A 396 -25.02 -8.92 2.41
CA PHE A 396 -23.57 -8.71 2.46
C PHE A 396 -22.81 -9.93 1.95
N VAL A 397 -23.24 -11.14 2.28
CA VAL A 397 -22.57 -12.37 1.85
C VAL A 397 -22.87 -12.71 0.39
N THR A 398 -24.11 -12.52 -0.07
CA THR A 398 -24.49 -12.87 -1.46
C THR A 398 -23.95 -11.90 -2.48
N ASP A 399 -23.88 -10.62 -2.13
CA ASP A 399 -23.57 -9.52 -3.06
C ASP A 399 -22.09 -9.12 -3.00
N PHE A 400 -21.31 -9.72 -2.09
CA PHE A 400 -19.88 -9.46 -1.98
C PHE A 400 -19.12 -9.86 -3.26
N ASN A 401 -18.24 -8.97 -3.72
CA ASN A 401 -17.36 -9.28 -4.83
C ASN A 401 -16.13 -10.06 -4.36
N TYR A 402 -16.22 -11.40 -4.39
CA TYR A 402 -15.14 -12.28 -3.93
C TYR A 402 -13.81 -12.14 -4.69
N PHE A 403 -13.80 -11.56 -5.89
CA PHE A 403 -12.55 -11.28 -6.60
C PHE A 403 -11.70 -10.19 -5.92
N GLU A 404 -12.29 -9.41 -5.02
CA GLU A 404 -11.54 -8.44 -4.23
C GLU A 404 -10.56 -9.13 -3.29
N TYR A 405 -10.92 -10.28 -2.73
CA TYR A 405 -10.10 -11.03 -1.76
C TYR A 405 -9.39 -12.23 -2.39
N TYR A 406 -10.03 -12.86 -3.38
CA TYR A 406 -9.54 -14.07 -4.06
C TYR A 406 -9.38 -13.81 -5.55
N PRO A 407 -8.27 -13.19 -5.92
CA PRO A 407 -8.04 -12.76 -7.27
C PRO A 407 -7.78 -13.91 -8.22
N ARG A 408 -8.14 -13.68 -9.49
CA ARG A 408 -8.07 -14.69 -10.54
C ARG A 408 -6.77 -14.56 -11.33
N LYS A 409 -6.12 -15.69 -11.62
CA LYS A 409 -4.90 -15.72 -12.46
C LYS A 409 -5.12 -15.02 -13.82
N LYS A 410 -4.15 -14.22 -14.24
CA LYS A 410 -4.18 -13.31 -15.42
C LYS A 410 -4.55 -13.99 -16.74
N ASN A 411 -4.19 -15.26 -16.92
CA ASN A 411 -4.40 -16.06 -18.14
C ASN A 411 -5.46 -17.16 -17.97
N ALA A 412 -6.26 -17.10 -16.90
CA ALA A 412 -7.27 -18.12 -16.65
C ALA A 412 -8.39 -18.00 -17.71
N ARG A 413 -8.58 -19.04 -18.53
CA ARG A 413 -9.64 -19.12 -19.57
C ARG A 413 -11.01 -18.83 -18.96
N ARG A 414 -11.98 -18.25 -19.68
CA ARG A 414 -13.30 -17.86 -19.12
C ARG A 414 -14.04 -19.00 -18.39
N ASP A 415 -13.76 -20.23 -18.78
CA ASP A 415 -14.25 -21.51 -18.26
C ASP A 415 -13.31 -22.18 -17.25
N SER A 416 -12.20 -21.56 -16.88
CA SER A 416 -11.30 -22.00 -15.81
C SER A 416 -12.02 -22.00 -14.47
N MET A 417 -11.61 -22.89 -13.58
CA MET A 417 -12.03 -22.81 -12.18
C MET A 417 -11.66 -21.45 -11.59
N ASP A 418 -12.64 -20.74 -11.03
CA ASP A 418 -12.48 -19.45 -10.37
C ASP A 418 -13.01 -19.51 -8.93
N ILE A 419 -12.83 -18.43 -8.17
CA ILE A 419 -13.26 -18.38 -6.77
C ILE A 419 -14.72 -18.78 -6.59
N TYR A 420 -15.63 -18.28 -7.44
CA TYR A 420 -17.05 -18.59 -7.34
C TYR A 420 -17.34 -20.08 -7.56
N ARG A 421 -16.64 -20.74 -8.49
CA ARG A 421 -16.78 -22.18 -8.66
C ARG A 421 -16.20 -22.98 -7.49
N TYR A 422 -15.08 -22.54 -6.91
CA TYR A 422 -14.55 -23.16 -5.68
C TYR A 422 -15.54 -23.02 -4.52
N ILE A 423 -16.08 -21.82 -4.32
CA ILE A 423 -17.14 -21.56 -3.32
C ILE A 423 -18.34 -22.46 -3.59
N ASN A 424 -18.81 -22.59 -4.84
CA ASN A 424 -19.92 -23.48 -5.17
C ASN A 424 -19.67 -24.96 -4.82
N HIS A 425 -18.43 -25.43 -4.89
CA HIS A 425 -18.08 -26.76 -4.40
C HIS A 425 -18.12 -26.83 -2.86
N LEU A 426 -17.59 -25.81 -2.18
CA LEU A 426 -17.59 -25.73 -0.72
C LEU A 426 -19.01 -25.60 -0.14
N LEU A 427 -19.91 -24.87 -0.80
CA LEU A 427 -21.31 -24.70 -0.39
C LEU A 427 -22.13 -26.01 -0.42
N LYS A 428 -21.62 -27.07 -1.06
CA LYS A 428 -22.26 -28.39 -1.05
C LYS A 428 -21.88 -29.23 0.19
N LEU A 429 -20.87 -28.79 0.95
CA LEU A 429 -20.45 -29.47 2.17
C LEU A 429 -21.45 -29.21 3.30
N PRO A 430 -21.62 -30.17 4.22
CA PRO A 430 -22.47 -30.00 5.38
C PRO A 430 -21.84 -29.10 6.48
N ASP A 431 -20.52 -28.94 6.47
CA ASP A 431 -19.75 -28.21 7.49
C ASP A 431 -18.53 -27.52 6.86
N ALA A 432 -18.02 -26.49 7.52
CA ALA A 432 -16.82 -25.74 7.16
C ALA A 432 -15.53 -26.55 7.32
N VAL A 433 -15.57 -27.66 8.07
CA VAL A 433 -14.46 -28.58 8.28
C VAL A 433 -14.71 -29.86 7.47
N PHE A 434 -13.75 -30.24 6.64
CA PHE A 434 -13.93 -31.35 5.70
C PHE A 434 -12.62 -32.06 5.33
N THR A 435 -12.75 -33.28 4.82
CA THR A 435 -11.67 -34.07 4.22
C THR A 435 -11.78 -34.06 2.70
N ALA A 436 -10.70 -34.41 2.00
CA ALA A 436 -10.72 -34.53 0.53
C ALA A 436 -11.81 -35.50 0.04
N ASN A 437 -12.02 -36.61 0.75
CA ASN A 437 -13.07 -37.58 0.41
C ASN A 437 -14.47 -36.96 0.53
N GLN A 438 -14.74 -36.21 1.60
CA GLN A 438 -16.01 -35.51 1.76
C GLN A 438 -16.23 -34.48 0.64
N LEU A 439 -15.21 -33.68 0.29
CA LEU A 439 -15.32 -32.75 -0.84
C LEU A 439 -15.69 -33.49 -2.13
N ASN A 440 -15.03 -34.61 -2.42
CA ASN A 440 -15.34 -35.40 -3.60
C ASN A 440 -16.78 -35.95 -3.58
N SER A 441 -17.19 -36.55 -2.47
CA SER A 441 -18.52 -37.16 -2.33
C SER A 441 -19.66 -36.15 -2.43
N TYR A 442 -19.53 -34.98 -1.78
CA TYR A 442 -20.58 -33.96 -1.78
C TYR A 442 -20.55 -33.08 -3.04
N ALA A 443 -19.36 -32.72 -3.52
CA ALA A 443 -19.22 -31.73 -4.58
C ALA A 443 -19.06 -32.33 -5.99
N GLY A 444 -18.77 -33.63 -6.09
CA GLY A 444 -18.63 -34.36 -7.35
C GLY A 444 -17.35 -34.01 -8.11
N THR A 445 -16.24 -33.75 -7.40
CA THR A 445 -15.00 -33.22 -7.99
C THR A 445 -14.12 -34.28 -8.68
N GLY A 446 -14.39 -35.57 -8.43
CA GLY A 446 -13.72 -36.70 -9.07
C GLY A 446 -12.22 -36.75 -8.82
N SER A 447 -11.45 -37.18 -9.82
CA SER A 447 -9.98 -37.28 -9.76
C SER A 447 -9.29 -35.92 -9.56
N SER A 448 -9.98 -34.80 -9.80
CA SER A 448 -9.43 -33.44 -9.68
C SER A 448 -9.51 -32.86 -8.26
N THR A 449 -10.06 -33.60 -7.30
CA THR A 449 -10.28 -33.13 -5.92
C THR A 449 -9.01 -32.53 -5.28
N ASN A 450 -7.87 -33.22 -5.39
CA ASN A 450 -6.61 -32.74 -4.81
C ASN A 450 -6.08 -31.48 -5.52
N ASN A 451 -6.31 -31.35 -6.83
CA ASN A 451 -5.93 -30.13 -7.57
C ASN A 451 -6.76 -28.93 -7.12
N PHE A 452 -8.06 -29.13 -6.85
CA PHE A 452 -8.91 -28.07 -6.31
C PHE A 452 -8.51 -27.68 -4.90
N ILE A 453 -8.22 -28.65 -4.03
CA ILE A 453 -7.70 -28.40 -2.68
C ILE A 453 -6.41 -27.59 -2.75
N GLY A 454 -5.43 -28.01 -3.56
CA GLY A 454 -4.18 -27.27 -3.73
C GLY A 454 -4.40 -25.84 -4.22
N SER A 455 -5.34 -25.63 -5.15
CA SER A 455 -5.68 -24.29 -5.65
C SER A 455 -6.36 -23.42 -4.58
N MET A 456 -7.33 -23.98 -3.85
CA MET A 456 -8.03 -23.29 -2.77
C MET A 456 -7.10 -22.94 -1.60
N GLN A 457 -6.14 -23.82 -1.28
CA GLN A 457 -5.10 -23.54 -0.29
C GLN A 457 -4.14 -22.45 -0.77
N GLY A 458 -3.70 -22.50 -2.03
CA GLY A 458 -2.80 -21.50 -2.60
C GLY A 458 -3.38 -20.09 -2.61
N MET A 459 -4.71 -19.94 -2.66
CA MET A 459 -5.40 -18.65 -2.53
C MET A 459 -5.85 -18.33 -1.09
N GLY A 460 -5.57 -19.20 -0.11
CA GLY A 460 -5.97 -19.02 1.29
C GLY A 460 -7.47 -19.18 1.57
N LEU A 461 -8.27 -19.65 0.61
CA LEU A 461 -9.72 -19.91 0.80
C LEU A 461 -9.97 -21.03 1.81
N ILE A 462 -9.07 -22.02 1.84
CA ILE A 462 -9.07 -23.08 2.85
C ILE A 462 -7.67 -23.22 3.45
N VAL A 463 -7.60 -23.71 4.68
CA VAL A 463 -6.36 -24.06 5.36
C VAL A 463 -6.35 -25.53 5.70
N ARG A 464 -5.16 -26.14 5.65
CA ARG A 464 -4.95 -27.49 6.18
C ARG A 464 -4.81 -27.39 7.70
N THR A 465 -5.49 -28.26 8.41
CA THR A 465 -5.38 -28.38 9.87
C THR A 465 -4.38 -29.48 10.25
N ASP A 466 -3.93 -29.47 11.50
CA ASP A 466 -3.10 -30.54 12.06
C ASP A 466 -3.91 -31.80 12.42
N SER A 467 -5.24 -31.70 12.33
CA SER A 467 -6.17 -32.78 12.66
C SER A 467 -6.32 -33.78 11.51
N LYS A 468 -6.64 -35.02 11.88
CA LYS A 468 -6.98 -36.09 10.95
C LYS A 468 -8.30 -36.73 11.36
N ILE A 469 -9.15 -37.02 10.39
CA ILE A 469 -10.35 -37.84 10.58
C ILE A 469 -10.07 -39.18 9.89
N GLY A 470 -9.84 -40.22 10.69
CA GLY A 470 -9.30 -41.49 10.21
C GLY A 470 -7.91 -41.29 9.59
N THR A 471 -7.75 -41.69 8.32
CA THR A 471 -6.51 -41.48 7.54
C THR A 471 -6.52 -40.17 6.72
N GLY A 472 -7.65 -39.45 6.69
CA GLY A 472 -7.83 -38.25 5.89
C GLY A 472 -7.30 -36.99 6.56
N ILE A 473 -6.57 -36.17 5.79
CA ILE A 473 -6.19 -34.81 6.19
C ILE A 473 -7.45 -33.95 6.26
N VAL A 474 -7.57 -33.16 7.33
CA VAL A 474 -8.68 -32.24 7.55
C VAL A 474 -8.32 -30.83 7.09
N TYR A 475 -9.24 -30.21 6.36
CA TYR A 475 -9.19 -28.85 5.88
C TYR A 475 -10.32 -28.04 6.51
N GLN A 476 -10.12 -26.73 6.63
CA GLN A 476 -11.10 -25.78 7.15
C GLN A 476 -11.24 -24.62 6.17
N ILE A 477 -12.48 -24.19 5.92
CA ILE A 477 -12.76 -22.97 5.15
C ILE A 477 -12.32 -21.75 5.96
N SER A 478 -11.58 -20.84 5.33
CA SER A 478 -11.02 -19.65 5.99
C SER A 478 -11.98 -18.45 5.96
N ASP A 479 -12.78 -18.30 4.90
CA ASP A 479 -13.63 -17.12 4.73
C ASP A 479 -14.94 -17.23 5.56
N PRO A 480 -15.18 -16.33 6.53
CA PRO A 480 -16.38 -16.38 7.36
C PRO A 480 -17.69 -16.18 6.57
N LYS A 481 -17.66 -15.49 5.43
CA LYS A 481 -18.83 -15.31 4.56
C LYS A 481 -19.24 -16.62 3.92
N VAL A 482 -18.27 -17.44 3.49
CA VAL A 482 -18.54 -18.79 2.94
C VAL A 482 -19.07 -19.73 4.03
N ILE A 483 -18.50 -19.69 5.23
CA ILE A 483 -18.99 -20.47 6.39
C ILE A 483 -20.44 -20.08 6.71
N TYR A 484 -20.72 -18.78 6.77
CA TYR A 484 -22.07 -18.28 7.02
C TYR A 484 -23.05 -18.73 5.95
N ALA A 485 -22.66 -18.67 4.67
CA ALA A 485 -23.48 -19.15 3.57
C ALA A 485 -23.81 -20.64 3.68
N ILE A 486 -22.87 -21.50 4.09
CA ILE A 486 -23.14 -22.92 4.37
C ILE A 486 -24.21 -23.06 5.46
N HIS A 487 -24.01 -22.41 6.61
CA HIS A 487 -24.92 -22.53 7.75
C HIS A 487 -26.33 -21.99 7.47
N LYS A 488 -26.45 -20.99 6.58
CA LYS A 488 -27.72 -20.35 6.23
C LYS A 488 -28.32 -20.86 4.91
N GLY A 489 -27.65 -21.79 4.22
CA GLY A 489 -28.09 -22.30 2.92
C GLY A 489 -28.13 -21.22 1.82
N LEU A 490 -27.26 -20.21 1.91
CA LEU A 490 -27.21 -19.11 0.94
C LEU A 490 -26.46 -19.54 -0.32
N ARG A 491 -26.86 -18.97 -1.46
CA ARG A 491 -26.15 -19.12 -2.72
C ARG A 491 -25.21 -17.95 -2.92
N ILE A 492 -23.93 -18.22 -3.11
CA ILE A 492 -22.96 -17.22 -3.54
C ILE A 492 -22.77 -17.42 -5.04
N ALA A 493 -23.20 -16.43 -5.82
CA ALA A 493 -23.04 -16.43 -7.26
C ALA A 493 -22.42 -15.12 -7.70
N ARG A 494 -21.72 -15.16 -8.83
CA ARG A 494 -21.20 -13.95 -9.45
C ARG A 494 -22.38 -13.08 -9.89
N ALA A 495 -22.45 -11.85 -9.40
CA ALA A 495 -23.35 -10.83 -9.96
C ALA A 495 -23.04 -10.68 -11.47
N GLN A 496 -24.09 -10.77 -12.30
CA GLN A 496 -23.94 -10.78 -13.76
C GLN A 496 -23.44 -9.47 -14.32
#